data_AF-A0AA96VGJ8-F1
#
_entry.id   AF-A0AA96VGJ8-F1
#
_cell.length_a   1.000
_cell.length_b   1.000
_cell.length_c   1.000
_cell.angle_alpha   90.00
_cell.angle_beta   90.00
_cell.angle_gamma   90.00
#
_symmetry.space_group_name_H-M   'P 1'
#
loop_
_entity.id
_entity.type
_entity.pdbx_description
1 polymer ?
#
loop_
_entity_poly.entity_id
_entity_poly.type
_entity_poly.pdbx_seq_one_letter_code
_entity_poly.pdbx_strand_id
1 'polypeptide(L)'
;MYYVVIPAYQPDEKLIQLLEVMKNRLNCQVIVVDDGSTDQARNILEIAKTYAIVLHHDINKGKGQALRTAFSFIQDLRKPGVVVTADADGQHAVNDIDRVARAAMNLPSRLILGVRQFTKDIPLRSRFGNKLTRVLFRLQTGVNVSDTQTGLRGFHTDLIPFMLEIDGDRYEYEMNMLTQACQRYKITEVPIQTIYIDDNASSHFRPIKDGLLIYKNLFKFALASFGGFLVDYGIYALVLLVLTGLPTAARLLAANTIARICSASCNFVLNKKLVFKNKESVARTGAGYFTLALILFLADTALLYLFHQILGLNLYLVKLVVGVFLFLASWLIQKNIIFKERKSFSHEIA
;
A
#
# COMPACT_ATOMS: atom_id res chain seq x y z
N MET A 1 18.39 -16.94 16.68
CA MET A 1 18.26 -17.72 15.42
C MET A 1 18.23 -16.79 14.23
N TYR A 2 18.62 -17.27 13.06
CA TYR A 2 18.50 -16.54 11.79
C TYR A 2 17.69 -17.40 10.83
N TYR A 3 16.46 -16.98 10.55
CA TYR A 3 15.54 -17.65 9.63
C TYR A 3 15.51 -16.92 8.29
N VAL A 4 15.52 -17.68 7.19
CA VAL A 4 15.21 -17.16 5.86
C VAL A 4 13.99 -17.88 5.32
N VAL A 5 12.96 -17.11 4.97
CA VAL A 5 11.68 -17.61 4.49
C VAL A 5 11.56 -17.36 2.99
N ILE A 6 11.34 -18.43 2.22
CA ILE A 6 11.26 -18.40 0.76
C ILE A 6 9.92 -18.99 0.32
N PRO A 7 8.90 -18.18 -0.01
CA PRO A 7 7.71 -18.67 -0.66
C PRO A 7 8.02 -19.06 -2.12
N ALA A 8 7.58 -20.25 -2.53
CA ALA A 8 7.85 -20.80 -3.86
C ALA A 8 6.56 -21.32 -4.50
N TYR A 9 6.38 -21.03 -5.79
CA TYR A 9 5.34 -21.63 -6.62
C TYR A 9 5.93 -21.95 -7.99
N GLN A 10 5.90 -23.23 -8.39
CA GLN A 10 6.59 -23.76 -9.56
C GLN A 10 8.10 -23.42 -9.57
N PRO A 11 8.86 -23.71 -8.49
CA PRO A 11 10.29 -23.39 -8.45
C PRO A 11 11.09 -24.17 -9.49
N ASP A 12 12.18 -23.57 -9.94
CA ASP A 12 13.16 -24.15 -10.86
C ASP A 12 14.55 -24.28 -10.20
N GLU A 13 15.57 -24.60 -11.00
CA GLU A 13 16.96 -24.77 -10.55
C GLU A 13 17.55 -23.53 -9.86
N LYS A 14 16.99 -22.32 -10.09
CA LYS A 14 17.47 -21.10 -9.43
C LYS A 14 17.25 -21.17 -7.91
N LEU A 15 16.17 -21.82 -7.47
CA LEU A 15 15.94 -22.07 -6.04
C LEU A 15 17.07 -22.92 -5.45
N ILE A 16 17.48 -24.00 -6.13
CA ILE A 16 18.52 -24.90 -5.63
C ILE A 16 19.85 -24.17 -5.52
N GLN A 17 20.23 -23.41 -6.54
CA GLN A 17 21.44 -22.59 -6.54
C GLN A 17 21.44 -21.59 -5.38
N LEU A 18 20.31 -20.91 -5.14
CA LEU A 18 20.17 -19.99 -4.02
C LEU A 18 20.37 -20.71 -2.68
N LEU A 19 19.69 -21.85 -2.48
CA LEU A 19 19.77 -22.64 -1.26
C LEU A 19 21.18 -23.19 -0.99
N GLU A 20 21.88 -23.65 -2.03
CA GLU A 20 23.25 -24.13 -1.92
C GLU A 20 24.21 -23.00 -1.49
N VAL A 21 24.14 -21.84 -2.14
CA VAL A 21 24.97 -20.68 -1.78
C VAL A 21 24.66 -20.23 -0.35
N MET A 22 23.40 -20.24 0.06
CA MET A 22 23.01 -19.90 1.43
C MET A 22 23.56 -20.90 2.44
N LYS A 23 23.43 -22.21 2.22
CA LYS A 23 23.96 -23.25 3.12
C LYS A 23 25.47 -23.14 3.31
N ASN A 24 26.20 -22.76 2.27
CA ASN A 24 27.66 -22.63 2.30
C ASN A 24 28.14 -21.32 2.94
N ARG A 25 27.35 -20.24 2.88
CA ARG A 25 27.80 -18.89 3.27
C ARG A 25 27.13 -18.34 4.51
N LEU A 26 25.94 -18.83 4.86
CA LEU A 26 25.14 -18.32 5.96
C LEU A 26 24.88 -19.42 6.99
N ASN A 27 25.02 -19.08 8.26
CA ASN A 27 24.54 -19.92 9.36
C ASN A 27 23.07 -19.58 9.67
N CYS A 28 22.17 -19.99 8.77
CA CYS A 28 20.74 -19.71 8.86
C CYS A 28 19.90 -20.98 8.69
N GLN A 29 18.70 -20.96 9.25
CA GLN A 29 17.68 -21.97 9.02
C GLN A 29 16.77 -21.49 7.88
N VAL A 30 16.87 -22.14 6.73
CA VAL A 30 16.03 -21.82 5.56
C VAL A 30 14.71 -22.58 5.63
N ILE A 31 13.61 -21.87 5.41
CA ILE A 31 12.25 -22.40 5.35
C ILE A 31 11.69 -22.05 3.98
N VAL A 32 11.51 -23.06 3.15
CA VAL A 32 10.83 -22.95 1.85
C VAL A 32 9.37 -23.32 2.07
N VAL A 33 8.46 -22.53 1.53
CA VAL A 33 7.02 -22.87 1.52
C VAL A 33 6.59 -23.07 0.08
N ASP A 34 6.37 -24.31 -0.29
CA ASP A 34 5.79 -24.68 -1.58
C ASP A 34 4.27 -24.44 -1.56
N ASP A 35 3.84 -23.45 -2.34
CA ASP A 35 2.46 -23.00 -2.42
C ASP A 35 1.67 -23.78 -3.49
N GLY A 36 1.66 -25.11 -3.39
CA GLY A 36 0.88 -26.00 -4.26
C GLY A 36 1.40 -26.11 -5.69
N SER A 37 2.72 -26.30 -5.84
CA SER A 37 3.33 -26.60 -7.15
C SER A 37 2.85 -27.95 -7.71
N THR A 38 2.89 -28.09 -9.04
CA THR A 38 2.54 -29.34 -9.71
C THR A 38 3.70 -30.34 -9.65
N ASP A 39 3.45 -31.58 -10.09
CA ASP A 39 4.46 -32.65 -10.13
C ASP A 39 5.74 -32.28 -10.90
N GLN A 40 5.68 -31.29 -11.79
CA GLN A 40 6.84 -30.79 -12.53
C GLN A 40 7.93 -30.22 -11.60
N ALA A 41 7.54 -29.58 -10.49
CA ALA A 41 8.47 -29.01 -9.52
C ALA A 41 8.91 -30.00 -8.43
N ARG A 42 8.37 -31.24 -8.43
CA ARG A 42 8.60 -32.21 -7.36
C ARG A 42 10.08 -32.55 -7.17
N ASN A 43 10.81 -32.74 -8.27
CA ASN A 43 12.25 -33.04 -8.20
C ASN A 43 13.02 -31.89 -7.55
N ILE A 44 12.73 -30.64 -7.94
CA ILE A 44 13.32 -29.44 -7.34
C ILE A 44 13.02 -29.39 -5.85
N LEU A 45 11.77 -29.64 -5.44
CA LEU A 45 11.38 -29.61 -4.03
C LEU A 45 12.03 -30.72 -3.20
N GLU A 46 12.21 -31.93 -3.74
CA GLU A 46 12.95 -33.00 -3.05
C GLU A 46 14.42 -32.64 -2.85
N ILE A 47 15.07 -32.04 -3.86
CA ILE A 47 16.44 -31.54 -3.72
C ILE A 47 16.50 -30.41 -2.68
N ALA A 48 15.52 -29.49 -2.69
CA ALA A 48 15.45 -28.38 -1.74
C ALA A 48 15.41 -28.83 -0.27
N LYS A 49 14.78 -29.99 0.04
CA LYS A 49 14.76 -30.58 1.39
C LYS A 49 16.16 -30.91 1.94
N THR A 50 17.16 -31.08 1.09
CA THR A 50 18.55 -31.32 1.52
C THR A 50 19.25 -30.04 2.03
N TYR A 51 18.68 -28.87 1.75
CA TYR A 51 19.20 -27.55 2.12
C TYR A 51 18.29 -26.79 3.09
N ALA A 52 16.98 -27.05 3.07
CA ALA A 52 15.97 -26.27 3.80
C ALA A 52 14.87 -27.15 4.38
N ILE A 53 14.12 -26.60 5.34
CA ILE A 53 12.82 -27.15 5.73
C ILE A 53 11.81 -26.76 4.66
N VAL A 54 11.14 -27.74 4.07
CA VAL A 54 10.11 -27.50 3.04
C VAL A 54 8.72 -27.76 3.64
N LEU A 55 7.90 -26.71 3.70
CA LEU A 55 6.48 -26.79 4.04
C LEU A 55 5.66 -26.82 2.75
N HIS A 56 4.53 -27.52 2.74
CA HIS A 56 3.73 -27.74 1.53
C HIS A 56 2.27 -27.30 1.73
N HIS A 57 1.70 -26.68 0.70
CA HIS A 57 0.27 -26.48 0.56
C HIS A 57 -0.28 -27.38 -0.54
N ASP A 58 -1.43 -28.02 -0.32
CA ASP A 58 -2.05 -28.91 -1.31
C ASP A 58 -2.54 -28.17 -2.58
N ILE A 59 -2.84 -26.88 -2.44
CA ILE A 59 -3.29 -26.00 -3.51
C ILE A 59 -2.60 -24.65 -3.39
N ASN A 60 -2.49 -23.90 -4.49
CA ASN A 60 -1.99 -22.53 -4.47
C ASN A 60 -2.91 -21.62 -3.66
N LYS A 61 -2.44 -21.17 -2.50
CA LYS A 61 -3.16 -20.25 -1.60
C LYS A 61 -2.68 -18.80 -1.75
N GLY A 62 -1.49 -18.60 -2.28
CA GLY A 62 -0.86 -17.32 -2.53
C GLY A 62 0.35 -17.05 -1.65
N LYS A 63 1.21 -16.14 -2.13
CA LYS A 63 2.46 -15.72 -1.45
C LYS A 63 2.24 -15.26 0.00
N GLY A 64 1.18 -14.50 0.27
CA GLY A 64 0.84 -14.03 1.61
C GLY A 64 0.53 -15.18 2.56
N GLN A 65 -0.26 -16.16 2.11
CA GLN A 65 -0.53 -17.35 2.89
C GLN A 65 0.73 -18.20 3.11
N ALA A 66 1.60 -18.33 2.10
CA ALA A 66 2.87 -19.03 2.22
C ALA A 66 3.79 -18.39 3.28
N LEU A 67 3.88 -17.06 3.30
CA LEU A 67 4.61 -16.31 4.32
C LEU A 67 4.02 -16.54 5.72
N ARG A 68 2.69 -16.48 5.86
CA ARG A 68 2.00 -16.73 7.14
C ARG A 68 2.23 -18.16 7.64
N THR A 69 2.19 -19.15 6.76
CA THR A 69 2.52 -20.55 7.11
C THR A 69 3.93 -20.66 7.69
N ALA A 70 4.93 -20.03 7.06
CA ALA A 70 6.29 -20.00 7.60
C ALA A 70 6.38 -19.25 8.94
N PHE A 71 5.67 -18.13 9.09
CA PHE A 71 5.69 -17.35 10.34
C PHE A 71 5.06 -18.12 11.49
N SER A 72 3.93 -18.80 11.27
CA SER A 72 3.33 -19.70 12.27
C SER A 72 4.29 -20.82 12.65
N PHE A 73 4.92 -21.47 11.66
CA PHE A 73 5.91 -22.50 11.91
C PHE A 73 7.08 -21.98 12.77
N ILE A 74 7.63 -20.80 12.46
CA ILE A 74 8.72 -20.19 13.26
C ILE A 74 8.24 -19.84 14.67
N GLN A 75 7.01 -19.34 14.82
CA GLN A 75 6.43 -19.05 16.13
C GLN A 75 6.32 -20.30 17.01
N ASP A 76 5.92 -21.43 16.42
CA ASP A 76 5.78 -22.71 17.12
C ASP A 76 7.12 -23.29 17.58
N LEU A 77 8.23 -22.95 16.90
CA LEU A 77 9.57 -23.34 17.34
C LEU A 77 9.99 -22.67 18.67
N ARG A 78 9.34 -21.57 19.07
CA ARG A 78 9.62 -20.80 20.30
C ARG A 78 11.10 -20.42 20.48
N LYS A 79 11.79 -20.16 19.38
CA LYS A 79 13.22 -19.78 19.37
C LYS A 79 13.38 -18.34 18.88
N PRO A 80 13.85 -17.40 19.72
CA PRO A 80 13.99 -16.01 19.33
C PRO A 80 15.09 -15.83 18.27
N GLY A 81 14.91 -14.83 17.42
CA GLY A 81 15.83 -14.57 16.32
C GLY A 81 15.33 -13.51 15.35
N VAL A 82 15.86 -13.56 14.14
CA VAL A 82 15.40 -12.71 13.04
C VAL A 82 14.86 -13.55 11.91
N VAL A 83 13.88 -12.99 11.21
CA VAL A 83 13.27 -13.55 10.02
C VAL A 83 13.59 -12.61 8.86
N VAL A 84 14.10 -13.17 7.77
CA VAL A 84 14.24 -12.47 6.49
C VAL A 84 13.42 -13.18 5.44
N THR A 85 12.53 -12.47 4.75
CA THR A 85 11.81 -12.99 3.58
C THR A 85 12.64 -12.77 2.33
N ALA A 86 12.72 -13.74 1.44
CA ALA A 86 13.40 -13.62 0.15
C ALA A 86 12.59 -14.35 -0.95
N ASP A 87 12.67 -13.86 -2.18
CA ASP A 87 12.01 -14.50 -3.32
C ASP A 87 12.80 -15.71 -3.84
N ALA A 88 12.09 -16.71 -4.38
CA ALA A 88 12.67 -17.97 -4.84
C ALA A 88 13.43 -17.89 -6.18
N ASP A 89 13.34 -16.76 -6.88
CA ASP A 89 13.86 -16.58 -8.25
C ASP A 89 15.34 -16.21 -8.32
N GLY A 90 16.02 -16.08 -7.17
CA GLY A 90 17.43 -15.74 -7.09
C GLY A 90 17.75 -14.26 -7.33
N GLN A 91 16.74 -13.38 -7.38
CA GLN A 91 16.96 -11.93 -7.55
C GLN A 91 17.62 -11.25 -6.33
N HIS A 92 17.65 -11.91 -5.18
CA HIS A 92 18.27 -11.40 -3.96
C HIS A 92 19.65 -12.00 -3.76
N ALA A 93 20.68 -11.16 -3.77
CA ALA A 93 22.03 -11.61 -3.45
C ALA A 93 22.07 -12.16 -2.01
N VAL A 94 22.74 -13.30 -1.80
CA VAL A 94 22.91 -13.89 -0.46
C VAL A 94 23.57 -12.91 0.53
N ASN A 95 24.49 -12.06 0.03
CA ASN A 95 25.08 -10.98 0.84
C ASN A 95 24.05 -9.94 1.30
N ASP A 96 23.05 -9.63 0.47
CA ASP A 96 22.01 -8.67 0.81
C ASP A 96 20.99 -9.25 1.78
N ILE A 97 20.67 -10.54 1.65
CA ILE A 97 19.88 -11.29 2.65
C ILE A 97 20.58 -11.22 4.03
N ASP A 98 21.89 -11.46 4.08
CA ASP A 98 22.67 -11.37 5.34
C ASP A 98 22.72 -9.94 5.90
N ARG A 99 22.89 -8.92 5.04
CA ARG A 99 22.88 -7.51 5.46
C ARG A 99 21.55 -7.11 6.08
N VAL A 100 20.44 -7.51 5.46
CA VAL A 100 19.09 -7.26 6.00
C VAL A 100 18.89 -8.00 7.33
N ALA A 101 19.38 -9.24 7.45
CA ALA A 101 19.33 -10.00 8.69
C ALA A 101 20.10 -9.33 9.82
N ARG A 102 21.34 -8.88 9.56
CA ARG A 102 22.17 -8.16 10.53
C ARG A 102 21.54 -6.85 10.99
N ALA A 103 20.96 -6.10 10.05
CA ALA A 103 20.22 -4.89 10.40
C ALA A 103 19.02 -5.22 11.31
N ALA A 104 18.28 -6.30 11.03
CA ALA A 104 17.15 -6.72 11.86
C ALA A 104 17.60 -7.21 13.25
N MET A 105 18.78 -7.83 13.35
CA MET A 105 19.38 -8.25 14.63
C MET A 105 19.75 -7.04 15.49
N ASN A 106 20.32 -6.00 14.87
CA ASN A 106 20.75 -4.78 15.56
C ASN A 106 19.57 -3.86 15.92
N LEU A 107 18.44 -3.97 15.22
CA LEU A 107 17.29 -3.09 15.34
C LEU A 107 15.98 -3.89 15.55
N PRO A 108 15.84 -4.62 16.69
CA PRO A 108 14.79 -5.63 16.86
C PRO A 108 13.35 -5.07 16.84
N SER A 109 13.16 -3.79 17.13
CA SER A 109 11.85 -3.13 17.11
C SER A 109 11.53 -2.43 15.78
N ARG A 110 12.22 -2.77 14.70
CA ARG A 110 12.06 -2.14 13.38
C ARG A 110 11.75 -3.18 12.30
N LEU A 111 11.05 -2.73 11.26
CA LEU A 111 10.94 -3.47 10.01
C LEU A 111 12.05 -2.98 9.06
N ILE A 112 12.90 -3.90 8.65
CA ILE A 112 14.00 -3.66 7.72
C ILE A 112 13.54 -3.98 6.30
N LEU A 113 13.81 -3.07 5.36
CA LEU A 113 13.53 -3.25 3.94
C LEU A 113 14.84 -3.26 3.16
N GLY A 114 15.08 -4.32 2.39
CA GLY A 114 16.12 -4.32 1.38
C GLY A 114 15.67 -3.50 0.17
N VAL A 115 16.25 -2.32 -0.05
CA VAL A 115 15.80 -1.41 -1.13
C VAL A 115 16.79 -1.41 -2.28
N ARG A 116 16.28 -1.68 -3.49
CA ARG A 116 17.09 -1.69 -4.70
C ARG A 116 17.65 -0.30 -4.95
N GLN A 117 18.94 -0.21 -5.28
CA GLN A 117 19.51 1.03 -5.78
C GLN A 117 19.00 1.25 -7.21
N PHE A 118 18.23 2.32 -7.41
CA PHE A 118 17.68 2.64 -8.73
C PHE A 118 18.78 3.25 -9.62
N THR A 119 19.63 2.42 -10.22
CA THR A 119 20.66 2.82 -11.20
C THR A 119 20.06 3.07 -12.60
N LYS A 120 20.87 3.44 -13.60
CA LYS A 120 20.39 3.91 -14.91
C LYS A 120 19.70 2.82 -15.77
N ASP A 121 19.89 1.53 -15.45
CA ASP A 121 19.54 0.40 -16.34
C ASP A 121 18.14 -0.21 -16.13
N ILE A 122 17.24 0.52 -15.47
CA ILE A 122 15.92 -0.02 -15.12
C ILE A 122 14.92 0.22 -16.25
N PRO A 123 14.13 -0.80 -16.65
CA PRO A 123 13.03 -0.63 -17.60
C PRO A 123 12.11 0.53 -17.18
N LEU A 124 11.86 1.46 -18.10
CA LEU A 124 11.09 2.69 -17.86
C LEU A 124 9.71 2.42 -17.24
N ARG A 125 9.07 1.30 -17.62
CA ARG A 125 7.77 0.86 -17.07
C ARG A 125 7.85 0.56 -15.57
N SER A 126 8.89 -0.14 -15.12
CA SER A 126 9.09 -0.47 -13.70
C SER A 126 9.42 0.79 -12.89
N ARG A 127 10.23 1.69 -13.45
CA ARG A 127 10.52 3.00 -12.81
C ARG A 127 9.27 3.83 -12.60
N PHE A 128 8.39 3.91 -13.59
CA PHE A 128 7.16 4.69 -13.49
C PHE A 128 6.18 4.07 -12.48
N GLY A 129 6.00 2.75 -12.54
CA GLY A 129 5.17 2.00 -11.58
C GLY A 129 5.62 2.24 -10.15
N ASN A 130 6.89 2.03 -9.84
CA ASN A 130 7.42 2.24 -8.49
C ASN A 130 7.37 3.72 -8.07
N LYS A 131 7.62 4.68 -8.97
CA LYS A 131 7.47 6.11 -8.65
C LYS A 131 6.04 6.45 -8.24
N LEU A 132 5.05 5.93 -8.98
CA LEU A 132 3.64 6.13 -8.67
C LEU A 132 3.29 5.49 -7.32
N THR A 133 3.69 4.24 -7.08
CA THR A 133 3.38 3.56 -5.81
C THR A 133 4.03 4.23 -4.61
N ARG A 134 5.27 4.72 -4.74
CA ARG A 134 5.94 5.50 -3.68
C ARG A 134 5.19 6.78 -3.33
N VAL A 135 4.73 7.53 -4.35
CA VAL A 135 3.97 8.77 -4.12
C VAL A 135 2.66 8.47 -3.42
N LEU A 136 1.90 7.48 -3.92
CA LEU A 136 0.63 7.08 -3.32
C LEU A 136 0.82 6.53 -1.89
N PHE A 137 1.85 5.72 -1.67
CA PHE A 137 2.20 5.21 -0.36
C PHE A 137 2.54 6.34 0.62
N ARG A 138 3.37 7.31 0.21
CA ARG A 138 3.70 8.48 1.04
C ARG A 138 2.48 9.31 1.38
N LEU A 139 1.57 9.52 0.42
CA LEU A 139 0.30 10.18 0.66
C LEU A 139 -0.56 9.40 1.69
N GLN A 140 -0.57 8.07 1.59
CA GLN A 140 -1.35 7.18 2.46
C GLN A 140 -0.75 6.94 3.83
N THR A 141 0.55 6.95 4.03
CA THR A 141 1.15 6.61 5.33
C THR A 141 1.86 7.79 5.98
N GLY A 142 2.16 8.85 5.20
CA GLY A 142 3.06 9.92 5.60
C GLY A 142 4.53 9.49 5.67
N VAL A 143 4.83 8.21 5.45
CA VAL A 143 6.18 7.64 5.53
C VAL A 143 6.79 7.62 4.14
N ASN A 144 8.03 8.11 4.02
CA ASN A 144 8.78 8.00 2.78
C ASN A 144 9.45 6.63 2.73
N VAL A 145 9.24 5.87 1.66
CA VAL A 145 9.89 4.59 1.40
C VAL A 145 10.41 4.59 -0.02
N SER A 146 11.63 4.08 -0.21
CA SER A 146 12.37 4.07 -1.45
C SER A 146 11.94 2.95 -2.40
N ASP A 147 11.52 1.82 -1.85
CA ASP A 147 10.99 0.71 -2.63
C ASP A 147 9.83 0.06 -1.88
N THR A 148 8.61 0.37 -2.31
CA THR A 148 7.40 -0.18 -1.68
C THR A 148 7.12 -1.63 -2.08
N GLN A 149 7.81 -2.11 -3.13
CA GLN A 149 7.54 -3.41 -3.76
C GLN A 149 8.64 -4.44 -3.46
N THR A 150 9.57 -4.12 -2.57
CA THR A 150 10.60 -5.10 -2.18
C THR A 150 10.00 -6.26 -1.39
N GLY A 151 10.35 -7.48 -1.81
CA GLY A 151 10.08 -8.71 -1.08
C GLY A 151 11.16 -9.07 -0.06
N LEU A 152 12.33 -8.41 -0.13
CA LEU A 152 13.41 -8.62 0.83
C LEU A 152 13.18 -7.80 2.10
N ARG A 153 12.70 -8.47 3.15
CA ARG A 153 12.30 -7.79 4.40
C ARG A 153 12.81 -8.55 5.60
N GLY A 154 13.34 -7.83 6.58
CA GLY A 154 13.89 -8.38 7.82
C GLY A 154 13.18 -7.84 9.06
N PHE A 155 12.90 -8.71 10.03
CA PHE A 155 12.34 -8.30 11.32
C PHE A 155 12.67 -9.31 12.42
N HIS A 156 12.61 -8.88 13.68
CA HIS A 156 12.78 -9.77 14.83
C HIS A 156 11.56 -10.67 15.03
N THR A 157 11.74 -11.89 15.53
CA THR A 157 10.64 -12.86 15.78
C THR A 157 9.51 -12.30 16.65
N ASP A 158 9.78 -11.29 17.48
CA ASP A 158 8.76 -10.60 18.30
C ASP A 158 7.68 -9.90 17.46
N LEU A 159 7.96 -9.59 16.19
CA LEU A 159 7.00 -9.00 15.27
C LEU A 159 6.12 -10.07 14.59
N ILE A 160 6.39 -11.38 14.74
CA ILE A 160 5.59 -12.44 14.12
C ILE A 160 4.09 -12.38 14.49
N PRO A 161 3.68 -12.18 15.76
CA PRO A 161 2.26 -12.03 16.09
C PRO A 161 1.58 -10.94 15.26
N PHE A 162 2.26 -9.80 15.09
CA PHE A 162 1.78 -8.73 14.22
C PHE A 162 1.74 -9.14 12.74
N MET A 163 2.76 -9.86 12.24
CA MET A 163 2.76 -10.35 10.86
C MET A 163 1.58 -11.30 10.59
N LEU A 164 1.18 -12.11 11.56
CA LEU A 164 0.06 -13.05 11.42
C LEU A 164 -1.32 -12.38 11.44
N GLU A 165 -1.45 -11.19 12.03
CA GLU A 165 -2.67 -10.36 12.05
C GLU A 165 -2.97 -9.67 10.70
N ILE A 166 -1.98 -9.58 9.81
CA ILE A 166 -2.09 -8.82 8.57
C ILE A 166 -2.97 -9.58 7.55
N ASP A 167 -4.00 -8.91 7.05
CA ASP A 167 -4.88 -9.42 5.99
C ASP A 167 -4.16 -9.52 4.63
N GLY A 168 -4.61 -10.47 3.82
CA GLY A 168 -4.15 -10.67 2.44
C GLY A 168 -3.47 -12.02 2.25
N ASP A 169 -3.86 -12.73 1.20
CA ASP A 169 -3.38 -14.10 0.97
C ASP A 169 -2.36 -14.16 -0.18
N ARG A 170 -2.32 -13.13 -1.05
CA ARG A 170 -1.43 -13.06 -2.21
C ARG A 170 -0.45 -11.88 -2.10
N TYR A 171 -0.06 -11.28 -3.22
CA TYR A 171 0.94 -10.19 -3.29
C TYR A 171 0.52 -8.94 -2.50
N GLU A 172 -0.78 -8.72 -2.30
CA GLU A 172 -1.27 -7.62 -1.46
C GLU A 172 -0.83 -7.71 0.00
N TYR A 173 -0.52 -8.92 0.50
CA TYR A 173 -0.06 -9.12 1.87
C TYR A 173 1.19 -8.31 2.17
N GLU A 174 2.17 -8.30 1.27
CA GLU A 174 3.41 -7.54 1.44
C GLU A 174 3.13 -6.03 1.51
N MET A 175 2.22 -5.53 0.69
CA MET A 175 1.85 -4.11 0.76
C MET A 175 1.09 -3.77 2.05
N ASN A 176 0.17 -4.64 2.47
CA ASN A 176 -0.57 -4.50 3.72
C ASN A 176 0.39 -4.54 4.92
N MET A 177 1.37 -5.45 4.89
CA MET A 177 2.42 -5.54 5.89
C MET A 177 3.16 -4.21 6.00
N LEU A 178 3.62 -3.65 4.88
CA LEU A 178 4.36 -2.39 4.88
C LEU A 178 3.49 -1.23 5.39
N THR A 179 2.24 -1.15 4.90
CA THR A 179 1.30 -0.07 5.25
C THR A 179 0.94 -0.09 6.73
N GLN A 180 0.65 -1.28 7.29
CA GLN A 180 0.33 -1.44 8.71
C GLN A 180 1.58 -1.31 9.59
N ALA A 181 2.74 -1.80 9.15
CA ALA A 181 3.98 -1.70 9.89
C ALA A 181 4.40 -0.24 10.10
N CYS A 182 4.27 0.62 9.07
CA CYS A 182 4.54 2.06 9.18
C CYS A 182 3.73 2.77 10.28
N GLN A 183 2.58 2.22 10.67
CA GLN A 183 1.73 2.77 11.73
C GLN A 183 2.12 2.27 13.13
N ARG A 184 2.93 1.21 13.24
CA ARG A 184 3.27 0.54 14.52
C ARG A 184 4.77 0.49 14.81
N TYR A 185 5.62 0.53 13.79
CA TYR A 185 7.07 0.31 13.87
C TYR A 185 7.82 1.30 12.98
N LYS A 186 9.07 1.61 13.35
CA LYS A 186 9.97 2.36 12.47
C LYS A 186 10.39 1.47 11.30
N ILE A 187 10.50 2.09 10.12
CA ILE A 187 11.03 1.45 8.92
C ILE A 187 12.49 1.86 8.73
N THR A 188 13.34 0.88 8.42
CA THR A 188 14.74 1.12 8.10
C THR A 188 15.11 0.47 6.77
N GLU A 189 15.76 1.25 5.91
CA GLU A 189 16.14 0.80 4.57
C GLU A 189 17.61 0.41 4.52
N VAL A 190 17.88 -0.79 3.98
CA VAL A 190 19.22 -1.29 3.69
C VAL A 190 19.36 -1.34 2.17
N PRO A 191 20.30 -0.59 1.57
CA PRO A 191 20.50 -0.62 0.12
C PRO A 191 20.95 -1.99 -0.34
N ILE A 192 20.31 -2.58 -1.36
CA ILE A 192 20.66 -3.89 -1.93
C ILE A 192 21.02 -3.78 -3.41
N GLN A 193 21.75 -4.77 -3.91
CA GLN A 193 22.07 -4.88 -5.32
C GLN A 193 20.81 -5.24 -6.12
N THR A 194 20.73 -4.73 -7.34
CA THR A 194 19.64 -5.07 -8.24
C THR A 194 20.11 -6.14 -9.21
N ILE A 195 19.70 -7.39 -8.97
CA ILE A 195 19.98 -8.52 -9.87
C ILE A 195 18.78 -8.67 -10.80
N TYR A 196 18.96 -8.33 -12.08
CA TYR A 196 17.94 -8.55 -13.11
C TYR A 196 18.16 -9.91 -13.77
N ILE A 197 17.19 -10.80 -13.63
CA ILE A 197 17.14 -12.09 -14.32
C ILE A 197 16.00 -12.02 -15.33
N ASP A 198 16.29 -12.32 -16.60
CA ASP A 198 15.31 -12.41 -17.69
C ASP A 198 14.34 -11.21 -17.81
N ASP A 199 14.86 -9.98 -17.68
CA ASP A 199 14.11 -8.72 -17.87
C ASP A 199 12.84 -8.58 -16.98
N ASN A 200 12.85 -9.20 -15.80
CA ASN A 200 11.69 -9.29 -14.87
C ASN A 200 10.45 -10.01 -15.46
N ALA A 201 10.61 -10.91 -16.44
CA ALA A 201 9.49 -11.66 -17.02
C ALA A 201 8.67 -12.46 -15.97
N SER A 202 9.29 -12.84 -14.85
CA SER A 202 8.67 -13.54 -13.72
C SER A 202 7.91 -12.63 -12.74
N SER A 203 7.97 -11.30 -12.90
CA SER A 203 7.18 -10.39 -12.06
C SER A 203 5.70 -10.47 -12.45
N HIS A 204 4.98 -11.42 -11.84
CA HIS A 204 3.54 -11.60 -12.02
C HIS A 204 2.69 -10.45 -11.43
N PHE A 205 3.31 -9.34 -11.01
CA PHE A 205 2.62 -8.16 -10.52
C PHE A 205 1.77 -7.55 -11.64
N ARG A 206 0.46 -7.48 -11.43
CA ARG A 206 -0.50 -6.90 -12.38
C ARG A 206 -0.79 -5.46 -11.95
N PRO A 207 -0.18 -4.44 -12.58
CA PRO A 207 -0.15 -3.07 -12.04
C PRO A 207 -1.53 -2.47 -11.75
N ILE A 208 -2.52 -2.80 -12.58
CA ILE A 208 -3.89 -2.28 -12.47
C ILE A 208 -4.67 -3.03 -11.38
N LYS A 209 -4.69 -4.36 -11.42
CA LYS A 209 -5.49 -5.18 -10.50
C LYS A 209 -4.97 -5.11 -9.08
N ASP A 210 -3.65 -5.26 -8.92
CA ASP A 210 -3.01 -5.26 -7.61
C ASP A 210 -2.96 -3.82 -7.07
N GLY A 211 -2.75 -2.82 -7.95
CA GLY A 211 -2.89 -1.41 -7.59
C GLY A 211 -4.30 -1.07 -7.07
N LEU A 212 -5.36 -1.55 -7.70
CA LEU A 212 -6.75 -1.33 -7.24
C LEU A 212 -7.03 -1.95 -5.88
N LEU A 213 -6.47 -3.12 -5.59
CA LEU A 213 -6.60 -3.78 -4.28
C LEU A 213 -5.83 -3.02 -3.19
N ILE A 214 -4.62 -2.57 -3.51
CA ILE A 214 -3.75 -1.78 -2.62
C ILE A 214 -4.37 -0.41 -2.29
N TYR A 215 -4.89 0.28 -3.30
CA TYR A 215 -5.45 1.63 -3.14
C TYR A 215 -6.96 1.62 -2.95
N LYS A 216 -7.55 0.47 -2.57
CA LYS A 216 -9.01 0.31 -2.43
C LYS A 216 -9.65 1.41 -1.60
N ASN A 217 -8.99 1.91 -0.55
CA ASN A 217 -9.53 3.01 0.26
C ASN A 217 -9.46 4.36 -0.46
N LEU A 218 -8.40 4.66 -1.21
CA LEU A 218 -8.33 5.86 -2.05
C LEU A 218 -9.36 5.79 -3.19
N PHE A 219 -9.53 4.63 -3.81
CA PHE A 219 -10.56 4.41 -4.85
C PHE A 219 -11.98 4.52 -4.29
N LYS A 220 -12.25 3.93 -3.11
CA LYS A 220 -13.54 4.10 -2.44
C LYS A 220 -13.80 5.57 -2.08
N PHE A 221 -12.78 6.31 -1.65
CA PHE A 221 -12.90 7.74 -1.39
C PHE A 221 -13.22 8.52 -2.66
N ALA A 222 -12.50 8.23 -3.76
CA ALA A 222 -12.77 8.83 -5.06
C ALA A 222 -14.19 8.50 -5.55
N LEU A 223 -14.65 7.26 -5.38
CA LEU A 223 -15.99 6.82 -5.75
C LEU A 223 -17.07 7.46 -4.87
N ALA A 224 -16.83 7.57 -3.56
CA ALA A 224 -17.73 8.26 -2.64
C ALA A 224 -17.84 9.76 -2.98
N SER A 225 -16.71 10.39 -3.30
CA SER A 225 -16.66 11.80 -3.73
C SER A 225 -17.35 12.01 -5.08
N PHE A 226 -17.15 11.10 -6.04
CA PHE A 226 -17.83 11.13 -7.33
C PHE A 226 -19.34 10.87 -7.19
N GLY A 227 -19.74 9.94 -6.33
CA GLY A 227 -21.15 9.72 -5.98
C GLY A 227 -21.77 10.97 -5.34
N GLY A 228 -21.04 11.62 -4.43
CA GLY A 228 -21.43 12.92 -3.86
C GLY A 228 -21.64 13.98 -4.94
N PHE A 229 -20.75 14.07 -5.92
CA PHE A 229 -20.89 14.97 -7.07
C PHE A 229 -22.14 14.68 -7.92
N LEU A 230 -22.44 13.40 -8.20
CA LEU A 230 -23.64 13.02 -8.95
C LEU A 230 -24.92 13.36 -8.18
N VAL A 231 -24.94 13.15 -6.86
CA VAL A 231 -26.05 13.55 -5.98
C VAL A 231 -26.22 15.07 -5.99
N ASP A 232 -25.12 15.82 -5.89
CA ASP A 232 -25.10 17.29 -5.97
C ASP A 232 -25.76 17.76 -7.28
N TYR A 233 -25.31 17.24 -8.42
CA TYR A 233 -25.82 17.61 -9.73
C TYR A 233 -27.29 17.22 -9.92
N GLY A 234 -27.68 16.02 -9.50
CA GLY A 234 -29.06 15.53 -9.62
C GLY A 234 -30.04 16.35 -8.79
N ILE A 235 -29.70 16.66 -7.54
CA ILE A 235 -30.54 17.49 -6.66
C ILE A 235 -30.60 18.92 -7.19
N TYR A 236 -29.47 19.49 -7.62
CA TYR A 236 -29.44 20.81 -8.23
C TYR A 236 -30.40 20.90 -9.43
N ALA A 237 -30.31 19.95 -10.37
CA ALA A 237 -31.18 19.90 -11.54
C ALA A 237 -32.67 19.74 -11.16
N LEU A 238 -32.98 18.87 -10.20
CA LEU A 238 -34.33 18.64 -9.72
C LEU A 238 -34.94 19.89 -9.08
N VAL A 239 -34.19 20.58 -8.21
CA VAL A 239 -34.68 21.79 -7.53
C VAL A 239 -34.93 22.93 -8.53
N LEU A 240 -34.08 23.08 -9.55
CA LEU A 240 -34.32 24.03 -10.63
C LEU A 240 -35.60 23.73 -11.43
N LEU A 241 -35.90 22.45 -11.64
CA LEU A 241 -37.09 22.00 -12.36
C LEU A 241 -38.38 22.22 -11.54
N VAL A 242 -38.31 22.04 -10.22
CA VAL A 242 -39.49 22.13 -9.34
C VAL A 242 -39.80 23.58 -8.94
N LEU A 243 -38.78 24.40 -8.68
CA LEU A 243 -38.97 25.77 -8.16
C LEU A 243 -39.09 26.82 -9.27
N THR A 244 -39.82 26.51 -10.35
CA THR A 244 -39.96 27.40 -11.52
C THR A 244 -40.67 28.72 -11.21
N GLY A 245 -41.49 28.77 -10.15
CA GLY A 245 -42.21 29.97 -9.72
C GLY A 245 -41.39 30.97 -8.91
N LEU A 246 -40.13 30.66 -8.56
CA LEU A 246 -39.26 31.59 -7.83
C LEU A 246 -38.46 32.48 -8.78
N PRO A 247 -38.10 33.71 -8.35
CA PRO A 247 -37.13 34.53 -9.06
C PRO A 247 -35.83 33.75 -9.27
N THR A 248 -35.22 33.91 -10.46
CA THR A 248 -34.03 33.16 -10.88
C THR A 248 -32.92 33.15 -9.84
N ALA A 249 -32.67 34.28 -9.17
CA ALA A 249 -31.67 34.39 -8.12
C ALA A 249 -32.00 33.52 -6.88
N ALA A 250 -33.24 33.56 -6.40
CA ALA A 250 -33.69 32.76 -5.26
C ALA A 250 -33.69 31.26 -5.60
N ARG A 251 -34.08 30.91 -6.83
CA ARG A 251 -34.08 29.54 -7.33
C ARG A 251 -32.67 28.95 -7.41
N LEU A 252 -31.70 29.70 -7.94
CA LEU A 252 -30.30 29.28 -8.01
C LEU A 252 -29.70 29.10 -6.61
N LEU A 253 -29.98 30.03 -5.69
CA LEU A 253 -29.51 29.96 -4.31
C LEU A 253 -30.07 28.72 -3.59
N ALA A 254 -31.38 28.48 -3.70
CA ALA A 254 -32.03 27.33 -3.11
C ALA A 254 -31.48 26.01 -3.69
N ALA A 255 -31.37 25.90 -5.02
CA ALA A 255 -30.85 24.71 -5.69
C ALA A 255 -29.42 24.38 -5.26
N ASN A 256 -28.52 25.36 -5.25
CA ASN A 256 -27.12 25.16 -4.87
C ASN A 256 -26.98 24.80 -3.38
N THR A 257 -27.75 25.46 -2.50
CA THR A 257 -27.70 25.22 -1.05
C THR A 257 -28.21 23.82 -0.71
N ILE A 258 -29.37 23.44 -1.24
CA ILE A 258 -29.98 22.12 -0.97
C ILE A 258 -29.10 21.01 -1.54
N ALA A 259 -28.62 21.15 -2.78
CA ALA A 259 -27.70 20.20 -3.39
C ALA A 259 -26.44 19.99 -2.55
N ARG A 260 -25.81 21.07 -2.10
CA ARG A 260 -24.56 21.02 -1.33
C ARG A 260 -24.74 20.38 0.05
N ILE A 261 -25.85 20.66 0.73
CA ILE A 261 -26.15 20.04 2.04
C ILE A 261 -26.36 18.53 1.86
N CYS A 262 -27.16 18.13 0.88
CA CYS A 262 -27.46 16.72 0.64
C CYS A 262 -26.23 15.94 0.15
N SER A 263 -25.44 16.50 -0.78
CA SER A 263 -24.23 15.86 -1.29
C SER A 263 -23.15 15.73 -0.22
N ALA A 264 -22.92 16.77 0.59
CA ALA A 264 -21.98 16.71 1.71
C ALA A 264 -22.39 15.67 2.76
N SER A 265 -23.69 15.59 3.06
CA SER A 265 -24.23 14.61 4.01
C SER A 265 -24.06 13.17 3.51
N CYS A 266 -24.37 12.94 2.23
CA CYS A 266 -24.18 11.63 1.59
C CYS A 266 -22.69 11.24 1.56
N ASN A 267 -21.82 12.16 1.14
CA ASN A 267 -20.39 11.93 1.05
C ASN A 267 -19.76 11.66 2.44
N PHE A 268 -20.21 12.36 3.49
CA PHE A 268 -19.82 12.09 4.87
C PHE A 268 -20.19 10.66 5.33
N VAL A 269 -21.43 10.23 5.07
CA VAL A 269 -21.90 8.89 5.46
C VAL A 269 -21.12 7.80 4.73
N LEU A 270 -20.91 7.95 3.43
CA LEU A 270 -20.15 7.00 2.61
C LEU A 270 -18.68 6.92 3.08
N ASN A 271 -18.02 8.06 3.29
CA ASN A 271 -16.63 8.07 3.77
C ASN A 271 -16.50 7.47 5.16
N LYS A 272 -17.40 7.80 6.09
CA LYS A 272 -17.33 7.26 7.45
C LYS A 272 -17.56 5.75 7.51
N LYS A 273 -18.57 5.24 6.78
CA LYS A 273 -18.95 3.82 6.84
C LYS A 273 -18.13 2.92 5.92
N LEU A 274 -17.82 3.36 4.69
CA LEU A 274 -17.24 2.50 3.66
C LEU A 274 -15.74 2.70 3.44
N VAL A 275 -15.25 3.93 3.63
CA VAL A 275 -13.84 4.31 3.37
C VAL A 275 -13.00 4.16 4.64
N PHE A 276 -13.34 4.88 5.70
CA PHE A 276 -12.51 4.97 6.91
C PHE A 276 -12.99 4.07 8.06
N LYS A 277 -14.19 3.49 7.96
CA LYS A 277 -14.80 2.60 8.99
C LYS A 277 -14.66 3.14 10.43
N ASN A 278 -14.77 4.46 10.60
CA ASN A 278 -14.44 5.12 11.86
C ASN A 278 -15.61 5.00 12.89
N LYS A 279 -15.29 4.55 14.11
CA LYS A 279 -16.24 4.32 15.22
C LYS A 279 -16.50 5.56 16.10
N GLU A 280 -15.85 6.69 15.85
CA GLU A 280 -16.02 7.91 16.66
C GLU A 280 -17.41 8.56 16.50
N SER A 281 -17.78 9.44 17.44
CA SER A 281 -19.04 10.20 17.46
C SER A 281 -19.31 10.94 16.14
N VAL A 282 -20.54 10.84 15.64
CA VAL A 282 -21.04 11.50 14.42
C VAL A 282 -20.97 13.03 14.53
N ALA A 283 -21.24 13.59 15.72
CA ALA A 283 -21.23 15.03 15.93
C ALA A 283 -19.83 15.64 15.75
N ARG A 284 -18.79 14.99 16.30
CA ARG A 284 -17.40 15.48 16.24
C ARG A 284 -16.81 15.40 14.84
N THR A 285 -17.00 14.25 14.19
CA THR A 285 -16.52 14.01 12.81
C THR A 285 -17.31 14.82 11.78
N GLY A 286 -18.61 15.03 12.00
CA GLY A 286 -19.47 15.84 11.13
C GLY A 286 -19.07 17.31 11.12
N ALA A 287 -18.87 17.93 12.30
CA ALA A 287 -18.48 19.34 12.39
C ALA A 287 -17.14 19.62 11.69
N GLY A 288 -16.15 18.73 11.84
CA GLY A 288 -14.87 18.83 11.12
C GLY A 288 -15.02 18.71 9.61
N TYR A 289 -15.89 17.82 9.13
CA TYR A 289 -16.17 17.63 7.71
C TYR A 289 -16.88 18.84 7.08
N PHE A 290 -17.91 19.37 7.72
CA PHE A 290 -18.63 20.56 7.23
C PHE A 290 -17.74 21.80 7.21
N THR A 291 -16.88 21.98 8.22
CA THR A 291 -15.90 23.06 8.26
C THR A 291 -14.91 22.94 7.09
N LEU A 292 -14.41 21.73 6.84
CA LEU A 292 -13.54 21.48 5.69
C LEU A 292 -14.25 21.74 4.35
N ALA A 293 -15.49 21.30 4.20
CA ALA A 293 -16.27 21.53 2.98
C ALA A 293 -16.45 23.04 2.69
N LEU A 294 -16.69 23.85 3.74
CA LEU A 294 -16.78 25.30 3.61
C LEU A 294 -15.43 25.91 3.20
N ILE A 295 -14.33 25.50 3.83
CA ILE A 295 -12.98 25.98 3.48
C ILE A 295 -12.63 25.63 2.04
N LEU A 296 -12.91 24.40 1.60
CA LEU A 296 -12.65 23.96 0.22
C LEU A 296 -13.48 24.74 -0.79
N PHE A 297 -14.74 25.05 -0.48
CA PHE A 297 -15.59 25.87 -1.34
C PHE A 297 -15.04 27.29 -1.51
N LEU A 298 -14.62 27.92 -0.40
CA LEU A 298 -14.01 29.25 -0.44
C LEU A 298 -12.68 29.24 -1.19
N ALA A 299 -11.85 28.22 -0.96
CA ALA A 299 -10.56 28.05 -1.63
C ALA A 299 -10.73 27.79 -3.14
N ASP A 300 -11.70 26.98 -3.55
CA ASP A 300 -12.03 26.73 -4.97
C ASP A 300 -12.35 28.04 -5.69
N THR A 301 -13.25 28.83 -5.09
CA THR A 301 -13.67 30.13 -5.64
C THR A 301 -12.48 31.11 -5.75
N ALA A 302 -11.65 31.19 -4.71
CA ALA A 302 -10.49 32.09 -4.71
C ALA A 302 -9.41 31.65 -5.70
N LEU A 303 -9.10 30.36 -5.79
CA LEU A 303 -8.09 29.83 -6.71
C LEU A 303 -8.54 29.97 -8.17
N LEU A 304 -9.80 29.67 -8.48
CA LEU A 304 -10.38 29.88 -9.80
C LEU A 304 -10.20 31.34 -10.26
N TYR A 305 -10.52 32.30 -9.37
CA TYR A 305 -10.35 33.72 -9.65
C TYR A 305 -8.88 34.09 -9.86
N LEU A 306 -7.98 33.63 -8.97
CA LEU A 306 -6.55 33.91 -9.02
C LEU A 306 -5.91 33.40 -10.33
N PHE A 307 -6.11 32.12 -10.64
CA PHE A 307 -5.52 31.49 -11.83
C PHE A 307 -6.09 32.04 -13.14
N HIS A 308 -7.36 32.42 -13.16
CA HIS A 308 -7.94 33.02 -14.35
C HIS A 308 -7.46 34.47 -14.57
N GLN A 309 -7.47 35.30 -13.52
CA GLN A 309 -7.13 36.73 -13.63
C GLN A 309 -5.63 37.00 -13.74
N ILE A 310 -4.79 36.26 -13.00
CA ILE A 310 -3.35 36.53 -12.95
C ILE A 310 -2.60 35.78 -14.07
N LEU A 311 -3.00 34.54 -14.37
CA LEU A 311 -2.28 33.69 -15.31
C LEU A 311 -2.97 33.61 -16.68
N GLY A 312 -4.13 34.25 -16.86
CA GLY A 312 -4.87 34.27 -18.13
C GLY A 312 -5.30 32.89 -18.61
N LEU A 313 -5.30 31.90 -17.72
CA LEU A 313 -5.60 30.52 -18.08
C LEU A 313 -7.08 30.35 -18.41
N ASN A 314 -7.34 29.44 -19.35
CA ASN A 314 -8.71 29.06 -19.70
C ASN A 314 -9.45 28.50 -18.48
N LEU A 315 -10.64 29.02 -18.20
CA LEU A 315 -11.47 28.65 -17.04
C LEU A 315 -11.67 27.13 -16.89
N TYR A 316 -11.80 26.40 -18.00
CA TYR A 316 -11.97 24.95 -18.00
C TYR A 316 -10.71 24.21 -17.51
N LEU A 317 -9.52 24.66 -17.96
CA LEU A 317 -8.23 24.11 -17.52
C LEU A 317 -7.98 24.42 -16.04
N VAL A 318 -8.24 25.66 -15.62
CA VAL A 318 -8.09 26.06 -14.21
C VAL A 318 -8.99 25.22 -13.31
N LYS A 319 -10.25 25.01 -13.69
CA LYS A 319 -11.20 24.21 -12.90
C LYS A 319 -10.74 22.78 -12.71
N LEU A 320 -10.09 22.19 -13.73
CA LEU A 320 -9.54 20.84 -13.63
C LEU A 320 -8.34 20.81 -12.66
N VAL A 321 -7.40 21.75 -12.79
CA VAL A 321 -6.20 21.81 -11.93
C VAL A 321 -6.56 22.09 -10.47
N VAL A 322 -7.40 23.10 -10.23
CA VAL A 322 -7.86 23.46 -8.89
C VAL A 322 -8.67 22.33 -8.26
N GLY A 323 -9.55 21.69 -9.04
CA GLY A 323 -10.34 20.54 -8.58
C GLY A 323 -9.48 19.36 -8.12
N VAL A 324 -8.44 18.99 -8.89
CA VAL A 324 -7.49 17.93 -8.51
C VAL A 324 -6.72 18.32 -7.24
N PHE A 325 -6.25 19.57 -7.16
CA PHE A 325 -5.50 20.06 -6.00
C PHE A 325 -6.34 20.03 -4.72
N LEU A 326 -7.57 20.56 -4.78
CA LEU A 326 -8.48 20.61 -3.63
C LEU A 326 -8.99 19.23 -3.25
N PHE A 327 -9.16 18.31 -4.20
CA PHE A 327 -9.45 16.91 -3.90
C PHE A 327 -8.34 16.26 -3.07
N LEU A 328 -7.07 16.44 -3.48
CA LEU A 328 -5.92 15.92 -2.74
C LEU A 328 -5.79 16.56 -1.35
N ALA A 329 -5.97 17.88 -1.25
CA ALA A 329 -5.95 18.61 0.01
C ALA A 329 -7.08 18.15 0.96
N SER A 330 -8.30 18.00 0.42
CA SER A 330 -9.46 17.48 1.15
C SER A 330 -9.18 16.10 1.72
N TRP A 331 -8.64 15.19 0.91
CA TRP A 331 -8.30 13.85 1.35
C TRP A 331 -7.23 13.85 2.46
N LEU A 332 -6.16 14.65 2.31
CA LEU A 332 -5.11 14.76 3.33
C LEU A 332 -5.64 15.29 4.67
N ILE A 333 -6.50 16.31 4.64
CA ILE A 333 -7.10 16.89 5.85
C ILE A 333 -8.08 15.89 6.47
N GLN A 334 -8.95 15.26 5.67
CA GLN A 334 -9.89 14.27 6.18
C GLN A 334 -9.17 13.10 6.86
N LYS A 335 -8.09 12.61 6.25
CA LYS A 335 -7.31 11.49 6.77
C LYS A 335 -6.51 11.85 8.03
N ASN A 336 -5.78 12.97 8.02
CA ASN A 336 -4.82 13.28 9.07
C ASN A 336 -5.43 14.05 10.25
N ILE A 337 -6.51 14.81 10.02
CA ILE A 337 -7.10 15.72 11.01
C ILE A 337 -8.48 15.24 11.46
N ILE A 338 -9.37 14.87 10.53
CA ILE A 338 -10.78 14.58 10.84
C ILE A 338 -10.97 13.11 11.25
N PHE A 339 -10.33 12.18 10.55
CA PHE A 339 -10.40 10.74 10.78
C PHE A 339 -9.04 10.20 11.21
N LYS A 340 -8.44 10.80 12.26
CA LYS A 340 -7.11 10.45 12.80
C LYS A 340 -6.89 8.92 12.83
N GLU A 341 -6.17 8.40 11.84
CA GLU A 341 -5.48 7.12 11.96
C GLU A 341 -4.20 7.35 12.78
N ARG A 342 -3.84 6.37 13.64
CA ARG A 342 -2.74 6.50 14.61
C ARG A 342 -1.44 6.99 13.95
N LYS A 343 -0.68 7.80 14.69
CA LYS A 343 0.63 8.38 14.31
C LYS A 343 1.52 7.34 13.61
N SER A 344 2.00 7.63 12.41
CA SER A 344 3.04 6.83 11.77
C SER A 344 4.39 7.09 12.44
N PHE A 345 5.19 6.03 12.57
CA PHE A 345 6.52 6.10 13.16
C PHE A 345 7.53 6.58 12.10
N SER A 346 8.54 7.34 12.54
CA SER A 346 9.53 7.98 11.66
C SER A 346 10.37 6.98 10.86
N HIS A 347 10.82 7.41 9.68
CA HIS A 347 11.67 6.68 8.74
C HIS A 347 13.15 7.08 8.88
N GLU A 348 14.06 6.11 8.82
CA GLU A 348 15.52 6.32 8.84
C GLU A 348 16.19 5.41 7.80
N ILE A 349 17.18 5.92 7.06
CA ILE A 349 18.03 5.13 6.17
C ILE A 349 19.24 4.68 6.98
N ALA A 350 19.55 3.38 6.98
CA ALA A 350 20.69 2.81 7.73
C ALA A 350 22.00 2.85 6.94
#